data_AF-A0A5P6A980-F1
#
_entry.id   AF-A0A5P6A980-F1
#
_cell.length_a   1.000
_cell.length_b   1.000
_cell.length_c   1.000
_cell.angle_alpha   90.00
_cell.angle_beta   90.00
_cell.angle_gamma   90.00
#
_symmetry.space_group_name_H-M   'P 1'
#
loop_
_entity.id
_entity.type
_entity.pdbx_description
1 polymer ?
#
loop_
_entity_poly.entity_id
_entity_poly.type
_entity_poly.pdbx_seq_one_letter_code
_entity_poly.pdbx_strand_id
1 'polypeptide(L)'
;MMNRAATDSAPAAAFLDNGDVRILATQHTLFVAHLIERSLRENGLTAQVSTAYVAEHDNGQLHIVVCPQMFEQLPKHYIAFQMEQSVNSRWFTEDYFARLNNAVAIFDYSLKNIEYLLHQGIPYQKLFYMPISSYADYPAYLSQIGYDLSERKGDKAADVLFYGDPNCERRKAYLQELKKHFNVTVASEVFGDRLTKMVKDARVVINIHYYEDAAGDDAFV
;
A
#
# COMPACT_ATOMS: atom_id res chain seq x y z
N MET A 1 8.62 48.33 -14.82
CA MET A 1 8.96 47.82 -13.48
C MET A 1 8.14 46.56 -13.25
N MET A 2 8.74 45.39 -13.48
CA MET A 2 8.10 44.11 -13.16
C MET A 2 8.68 43.62 -11.83
N ASN A 3 7.81 43.58 -10.82
CA ASN A 3 8.09 43.02 -9.51
C ASN A 3 8.28 41.51 -9.66
N ARG A 4 9.51 41.02 -9.51
CA ARG A 4 9.74 39.59 -9.23
C ARG A 4 9.37 39.35 -7.78
N ALA A 5 8.25 38.68 -7.56
CA ALA A 5 7.96 38.07 -6.27
C ALA A 5 9.07 37.05 -5.98
N ALA A 6 9.89 37.36 -4.98
CA ALA A 6 10.80 36.40 -4.38
C ALA A 6 9.95 35.34 -3.67
N THR A 7 9.79 34.18 -4.29
CA THR A 7 9.39 32.97 -3.57
C THR A 7 10.61 32.47 -2.83
N ASP A 8 10.66 32.81 -1.55
CA ASP A 8 11.64 32.30 -0.59
C ASP A 8 11.30 30.83 -0.31
N SER A 9 11.69 29.94 -1.22
CA SER A 9 11.67 28.49 -0.97
C SER A 9 13.05 28.12 -0.44
N ALA A 10 13.12 27.67 0.81
CA ALA A 10 14.31 27.04 1.36
C ALA A 10 14.88 26.04 0.32
N PRO A 11 16.21 25.98 0.12
CA PRO A 11 16.79 25.08 -0.86
C PRO A 11 16.43 23.65 -0.49
N ALA A 12 15.63 23.01 -1.33
CA ALA A 12 15.27 21.60 -1.19
C ALA A 12 16.55 20.75 -1.12
N ALA A 13 16.57 19.76 -0.24
CA ALA A 13 17.70 18.83 -0.12
C ALA A 13 18.04 18.23 -1.50
N ALA A 14 19.33 18.22 -1.84
CA ALA A 14 19.81 17.56 -3.04
C ALA A 14 19.68 16.03 -2.87
N PHE A 15 19.48 15.30 -3.97
CA PHE A 15 19.44 13.84 -3.92
C PHE A 15 20.74 13.27 -3.35
N LEU A 16 20.62 12.39 -2.36
CA LEU A 16 21.72 11.67 -1.73
C LEU A 16 21.56 10.16 -1.99
N ASP A 17 22.54 9.60 -2.70
CA ASP A 17 22.67 8.16 -2.92
C ASP A 17 23.66 7.58 -1.90
N ASN A 18 23.16 7.29 -0.70
CA ASN A 18 23.95 6.71 0.40
C ASN A 18 23.53 5.27 0.73
N GLY A 19 22.68 4.67 -0.09
CA GLY A 19 22.10 3.34 0.15
C GLY A 19 21.01 3.30 1.22
N ASP A 20 20.59 4.44 1.78
CA ASP A 20 19.46 4.56 2.70
C ASP A 20 18.16 4.90 1.97
N VAL A 21 17.14 4.06 2.14
CA VAL A 21 15.83 4.21 1.49
C VAL A 21 14.74 4.33 2.54
N ARG A 22 13.87 5.31 2.36
CA ARG A 22 12.69 5.50 3.23
C ARG A 22 11.46 4.98 2.54
N ILE A 23 10.63 4.24 3.25
CA ILE A 23 9.39 3.68 2.73
C ILE A 23 8.23 4.33 3.46
N LEU A 24 7.39 5.05 2.72
CA LEU A 24 6.18 5.66 3.25
C LEU A 24 4.96 4.83 2.88
N ALA A 25 4.17 4.43 3.88
CA ALA A 25 2.97 3.64 3.66
C ALA A 25 1.91 3.91 4.72
N THR A 26 0.65 3.92 4.33
CA THR A 26 -0.46 3.93 5.29
C THR A 26 -0.53 2.61 6.05
N GLN A 27 -1.29 2.57 7.16
CA GLN A 27 -1.52 1.36 7.96
C GLN A 27 -2.04 0.19 7.11
N HIS A 28 -2.90 0.45 6.11
CA HIS A 28 -3.48 -0.58 5.23
C HIS A 28 -2.48 -1.18 4.23
N THR A 29 -1.36 -0.49 4.01
CA THR A 29 -0.36 -0.83 2.98
C THR A 29 0.97 -1.29 3.58
N LEU A 30 1.05 -1.47 4.91
CA LEU A 30 2.28 -1.87 5.60
C LEU A 30 2.83 -3.22 5.13
N PHE A 31 1.97 -4.17 4.73
CA PHE A 31 2.42 -5.44 4.17
C PHE A 31 3.34 -5.24 2.96
N VAL A 32 2.93 -4.39 2.01
CA VAL A 32 3.73 -4.05 0.83
C VAL A 32 5.01 -3.31 1.23
N ALA A 33 4.92 -2.38 2.19
CA ALA A 33 6.10 -1.70 2.71
C ALA A 33 7.13 -2.65 3.32
N HIS A 34 6.70 -3.67 4.07
CA HIS A 34 7.59 -4.67 4.65
C HIS A 34 8.20 -5.59 3.59
N LEU A 35 7.48 -5.94 2.53
CA LEU A 35 8.04 -6.65 1.38
C LEU A 35 9.14 -5.84 0.69
N ILE A 36 8.89 -4.55 0.45
CA ILE A 36 9.88 -3.63 -0.10
C ILE A 36 11.10 -3.54 0.84
N GLU A 37 10.87 -3.34 2.14
CA GLU A 37 11.93 -3.25 3.15
C GLU A 37 12.81 -4.50 3.16
N ARG A 38 12.19 -5.69 3.16
CA ARG A 38 12.88 -6.97 3.09
C ARG A 38 13.71 -7.07 1.82
N SER A 39 13.12 -6.80 0.66
CA SER A 39 13.81 -6.89 -0.63
C SER A 39 15.01 -5.94 -0.69
N LEU A 40 14.89 -4.71 -0.18
CA LEU A 40 16.00 -3.76 -0.13
C LEU A 40 17.13 -4.26 0.77
N ARG A 41 16.80 -4.77 1.97
CA ARG A 41 17.79 -5.33 2.92
C ARG A 41 18.50 -6.56 2.38
N GLU A 42 17.77 -7.46 1.70
CA GLU A 42 18.35 -8.64 1.04
C GLU A 42 19.34 -8.24 -0.07
N ASN A 43 19.23 -7.02 -0.61
CA ASN A 43 20.15 -6.46 -1.60
C ASN A 43 21.19 -5.48 -1.00
N GLY A 44 21.36 -5.49 0.32
CA GLY A 44 22.41 -4.72 1.01
C GLY A 44 22.10 -3.23 1.20
N LEU A 45 20.86 -2.79 0.97
CA LEU A 45 20.42 -1.42 1.23
C LEU A 45 19.84 -1.29 2.64
N THR A 46 19.98 -0.11 3.25
CA THR A 46 19.25 0.18 4.48
C THR A 46 17.86 0.69 4.13
N ALA A 47 16.85 0.22 4.87
CA ALA A 47 15.47 0.58 4.63
C ALA A 47 14.74 0.78 5.95
N GLN A 48 13.91 1.83 6.02
CA GLN A 48 13.05 2.12 7.15
C GLN A 48 11.63 2.48 6.69
N VAL A 49 10.65 1.77 7.23
CA VAL A 49 9.22 2.05 7.02
C VAL A 49 8.74 3.15 7.97
N SER A 50 7.86 4.03 7.48
CA SER A 50 7.19 5.06 8.28
C SER A 50 5.78 5.29 7.75
N THR A 51 4.85 5.64 8.65
CA THR A 51 3.44 5.85 8.30
C THR A 51 3.06 7.30 8.06
N ALA A 52 4.02 8.21 8.21
CA ALA A 52 3.88 9.63 7.95
C ALA A 52 5.18 10.16 7.36
N TYR A 53 5.05 11.15 6.50
CA TYR A 53 6.18 11.93 6.02
C TYR A 53 6.51 13.04 7.03
N VAL A 54 7.79 13.20 7.35
CA VAL A 54 8.31 14.22 8.28
C VAL A 54 9.47 14.91 7.57
N ALA A 55 9.28 16.18 7.19
CA ALA A 55 10.23 16.92 6.35
C ALA A 55 11.60 17.08 7.02
N GLU A 56 11.63 17.19 8.35
CA GLU A 56 12.84 17.28 9.16
C GLU A 56 13.71 16.02 9.08
N HIS A 57 13.13 14.88 8.66
CA HIS A 57 13.83 13.62 8.46
C HIS A 57 14.20 13.37 6.99
N ASP A 58 13.84 14.27 6.07
CA ASP A 58 14.24 14.20 4.66
C ASP A 58 15.62 14.86 4.48
N ASN A 59 16.66 14.03 4.41
CA ASN A 59 18.01 14.48 4.13
C ASN A 59 18.33 14.43 2.62
N GLY A 60 17.35 14.21 1.76
CA GLY A 60 17.52 14.04 0.31
C GLY A 60 17.67 12.59 -0.15
N GLN A 61 17.52 11.62 0.75
CA GLN A 61 17.53 10.20 0.41
C GLN A 61 16.35 9.77 -0.47
N LEU A 62 16.48 8.62 -1.14
CA LEU A 62 15.38 8.06 -1.94
C LEU A 62 14.20 7.65 -1.05
N HIS A 63 13.00 8.02 -1.48
CA HIS A 63 11.77 7.54 -0.87
C HIS A 63 11.01 6.59 -1.83
N ILE A 64 10.41 5.54 -1.29
CA ILE A 64 9.39 4.74 -1.98
C ILE A 64 8.07 5.00 -1.26
N VAL A 65 7.08 5.53 -1.97
CA VAL A 65 5.80 5.93 -1.39
C VAL A 65 4.70 5.04 -1.92
N VAL A 66 4.13 4.21 -1.04
CA VAL A 66 3.02 3.32 -1.35
C VAL A 66 1.71 4.10 -1.26
N CYS A 67 0.92 4.10 -2.35
CA CYS A 67 -0.28 4.92 -2.48
C CYS A 67 -0.03 6.42 -2.22
N PRO A 68 0.75 7.12 -3.07
CA PRO A 68 1.15 8.51 -2.82
C PRO A 68 -0.01 9.51 -2.79
N GLN A 69 -1.19 9.14 -3.31
CA GLN A 69 -2.42 9.93 -3.20
C GLN A 69 -2.95 10.04 -1.75
N MET A 70 -2.50 9.15 -0.85
CA MET A 70 -2.95 9.14 0.55
C MET A 70 -2.18 10.11 1.46
N PHE A 71 -1.18 10.81 0.93
CA PHE A 71 -0.32 11.71 1.71
C PHE A 71 -0.51 13.15 1.29
N GLU A 72 -0.75 14.04 2.25
CA GLU A 72 -0.86 15.48 1.99
C GLU A 72 0.43 16.06 1.40
N GLN A 73 1.56 15.63 1.95
CA GLN A 73 2.91 16.05 1.53
C GLN A 73 3.73 14.86 1.10
N LEU A 74 4.56 15.04 0.07
CA LEU A 74 5.43 14.01 -0.46
C LEU A 74 6.90 14.50 -0.47
N PRO A 75 7.86 13.59 -0.26
CA PRO A 75 9.27 13.89 -0.46
C PRO A 75 9.54 14.27 -1.91
N LYS A 76 10.57 15.08 -2.14
CA LYS A 76 10.90 15.56 -3.50
C LYS A 76 11.41 14.44 -4.41
N HIS A 77 12.20 13.53 -3.85
CA HIS A 77 12.82 12.43 -4.57
C HIS A 77 12.16 11.11 -4.19
N TYR A 78 11.14 10.73 -4.97
CA TYR A 78 10.36 9.55 -4.65
C TYR A 78 9.96 8.70 -5.84
N ILE A 79 9.92 7.39 -5.59
CA ILE A 79 9.26 6.40 -6.43
C ILE A 79 7.83 6.24 -5.92
N ALA A 80 6.86 6.36 -6.80
CA ALA A 80 5.46 6.09 -6.50
C ALA A 80 5.19 4.59 -6.64
N PHE A 81 4.81 3.88 -5.59
CA PHE A 81 4.20 2.57 -5.71
C PHE A 81 2.68 2.76 -5.84
N GLN A 82 2.22 2.76 -7.09
CA GLN A 82 0.83 2.84 -7.49
C GLN A 82 0.13 1.53 -7.10
N MET A 83 -1.02 1.62 -6.42
CA MET A 83 -1.81 0.43 -6.07
C MET A 83 -3.31 0.54 -6.40
N GLU A 84 -3.77 1.68 -6.89
CA GLU A 84 -5.19 1.90 -7.20
C GLU A 84 -5.60 1.13 -8.47
N GLN A 85 -6.78 0.51 -8.49
CA GLN A 85 -7.21 -0.24 -9.68
C GLN A 85 -7.72 0.69 -10.78
N SER A 86 -7.21 0.55 -12.00
CA SER A 86 -7.64 1.33 -13.18
C SER A 86 -9.06 1.04 -13.65
N VAL A 87 -9.72 0.00 -13.11
CA VAL A 87 -11.10 -0.38 -13.44
C VAL A 87 -12.12 0.72 -13.18
N ASN A 88 -11.80 1.67 -12.30
CA ASN A 88 -12.63 2.84 -12.06
C ASN A 88 -11.78 4.11 -12.09
N SER A 89 -11.87 4.83 -13.22
CA SER A 89 -11.11 6.05 -13.47
C SER A 89 -11.36 7.17 -12.46
N ARG A 90 -12.45 7.12 -11.68
CA ARG A 90 -12.75 8.13 -10.64
C ARG A 90 -11.65 8.27 -9.59
N TRP A 91 -10.87 7.21 -9.38
CA TRP A 91 -9.78 7.21 -8.41
C TRP A 91 -8.50 7.83 -8.98
N PHE A 92 -8.42 7.99 -10.30
CA PHE A 92 -7.32 8.66 -11.00
C PHE A 92 -7.67 10.12 -11.27
N THR A 93 -7.58 10.93 -10.21
CA THR A 93 -7.80 12.37 -10.30
C THR A 93 -6.62 13.09 -10.96
N GLU A 94 -6.85 14.33 -11.41
CA GLU A 94 -5.77 15.19 -11.94
C GLU A 94 -4.63 15.39 -10.93
N ASP A 95 -4.95 15.57 -9.65
CA ASP A 95 -3.96 15.67 -8.57
C ASP A 95 -3.14 14.37 -8.43
N TYR A 96 -3.80 13.22 -8.53
CA TYR A 96 -3.09 11.94 -8.47
C TYR A 96 -2.16 11.77 -9.68
N PHE A 97 -2.60 12.10 -10.89
CA PHE A 97 -1.72 12.10 -12.06
C PHE A 97 -0.56 13.09 -11.94
N ALA A 98 -0.79 14.27 -11.35
CA ALA A 98 0.28 15.23 -11.10
C ALA A 98 1.34 14.64 -10.16
N ARG A 99 0.92 13.95 -9.10
CA ARG A 99 1.82 13.21 -8.20
C ARG A 99 2.61 12.16 -8.98
N LEU A 100 1.94 11.25 -9.69
CA LEU A 100 2.61 10.20 -10.48
C LEU A 100 3.62 10.80 -11.48
N ASN A 101 3.28 11.88 -12.19
CA ASN A 101 4.19 12.55 -13.12
C ASN A 101 5.41 13.19 -12.43
N ASN A 102 5.27 13.65 -11.18
CA ASN A 102 6.36 14.22 -10.40
C ASN A 102 7.30 13.15 -9.81
N ALA A 103 6.86 11.90 -9.72
CA ALA A 103 7.69 10.79 -9.25
C ALA A 103 8.87 10.51 -10.20
N VAL A 104 9.99 10.02 -9.65
CA VAL A 104 11.18 9.63 -10.43
C VAL A 104 10.92 8.36 -11.23
N ALA A 105 10.15 7.44 -10.65
CA ALA A 105 9.63 6.23 -11.25
C ALA A 105 8.28 5.88 -10.62
N ILE A 106 7.51 5.05 -11.31
CA ILE A 106 6.21 4.54 -10.90
C ILE A 106 6.31 3.01 -10.94
N PHE A 107 6.17 2.40 -9.77
CA PHE A 107 6.01 0.96 -9.60
C PHE A 107 4.54 0.62 -9.60
N ASP A 108 4.17 -0.44 -10.31
CA ASP A 108 2.79 -0.91 -10.39
C ASP A 108 2.77 -2.43 -10.43
N TYR A 109 1.82 -3.02 -9.72
CA TYR A 109 1.68 -4.48 -9.60
C TYR A 109 0.85 -5.09 -10.73
N SER A 110 0.16 -4.28 -11.54
CA SER A 110 -0.80 -4.72 -12.54
C SER A 110 -0.44 -4.24 -13.94
N LEU A 111 -0.27 -5.19 -14.87
CA LEU A 111 -0.04 -4.86 -16.28
C LEU A 111 -1.23 -4.09 -16.90
N LYS A 112 -2.45 -4.31 -16.41
CA LYS A 112 -3.65 -3.56 -16.83
C LYS A 112 -3.60 -2.11 -16.37
N ASN A 113 -3.10 -1.85 -15.16
CA ASN A 113 -2.88 -0.48 -14.70
C ASN A 113 -1.78 0.21 -15.51
N ILE A 114 -0.67 -0.49 -15.78
CA ILE A 114 0.42 0.04 -16.62
C ILE A 114 -0.11 0.43 -18.01
N GLU A 115 -0.88 -0.44 -18.66
CA GLU A 115 -1.51 -0.14 -19.95
C GLU A 115 -2.41 1.10 -19.87
N TYR A 116 -3.25 1.18 -18.84
CA TYR A 116 -4.07 2.36 -18.61
C TYR A 116 -3.24 3.63 -18.44
N LEU A 117 -2.19 3.62 -17.60
CA LEU A 117 -1.33 4.78 -17.36
C LEU A 117 -0.59 5.24 -18.63
N LEU A 118 -0.16 4.29 -19.47
CA LEU A 118 0.42 4.59 -20.79
C LEU A 118 -0.59 5.31 -21.69
N HIS A 119 -1.84 4.83 -21.76
CA HIS A 119 -2.91 5.50 -22.51
C HIS A 119 -3.24 6.90 -21.97
N GLN A 120 -3.05 7.14 -20.67
CA GLN A 120 -3.20 8.45 -20.04
C GLN A 120 -1.98 9.37 -20.22
N GLY A 121 -0.95 8.91 -20.93
CA GLY A 121 0.21 9.73 -21.30
C GLY A 121 1.37 9.69 -20.30
N ILE A 122 1.35 8.79 -19.30
CA ILE A 122 2.54 8.56 -18.47
C ILE A 122 3.65 7.96 -19.34
N PRO A 123 4.87 8.51 -19.33
CA PRO A 123 5.96 7.98 -20.14
C PRO A 123 6.34 6.56 -19.75
N TYR A 124 6.49 5.67 -20.74
CA TYR A 124 6.90 4.28 -20.52
C TYR A 124 8.19 4.15 -19.69
N GLN A 125 9.15 5.07 -19.85
CA GLN A 125 10.43 5.02 -19.12
C GLN A 125 10.28 5.23 -17.61
N LYS A 126 9.11 5.71 -17.16
CA LYS A 126 8.79 5.85 -15.73
C LYS A 126 8.06 4.64 -15.17
N LEU A 127 7.52 3.74 -15.99
CA LEU A 127 6.64 2.66 -15.53
C LEU A 127 7.42 1.36 -15.38
N PHE A 128 7.34 0.76 -14.19
CA PHE A 128 7.99 -0.49 -13.86
C PHE A 128 6.98 -1.47 -13.26
N TYR A 129 6.88 -2.65 -13.88
CA TYR A 129 6.05 -3.73 -13.38
C TYR A 129 6.71 -4.42 -12.19
N MET A 130 6.12 -4.27 -11.01
CA MET A 130 6.61 -4.79 -9.73
C MET A 130 5.50 -5.64 -9.08
N PRO A 131 5.40 -6.95 -9.41
CA PRO A 131 4.38 -7.81 -8.84
C PRO A 131 4.58 -7.95 -7.32
N ILE A 132 3.47 -7.99 -6.59
CA ILE A 132 3.49 -8.24 -5.15
C ILE A 132 3.59 -9.75 -4.93
N SER A 133 4.42 -10.17 -3.98
CA SER A 133 4.63 -11.58 -3.63
C SER A 133 4.07 -11.86 -2.23
N SER A 134 3.99 -13.12 -1.85
CA SER A 134 3.81 -13.48 -0.44
C SER A 134 5.06 -13.12 0.37
N TYR A 135 4.87 -12.88 1.67
CA TYR A 135 5.94 -12.72 2.64
C TYR A 135 6.02 -14.00 3.47
N ALA A 136 6.93 -14.91 3.10
CA ALA A 136 7.17 -16.13 3.86
C ALA A 136 7.60 -15.80 5.30
N ASP A 137 6.89 -16.39 6.28
CA ASP A 137 7.09 -16.20 7.72
C ASP A 137 6.85 -14.76 8.23
N TYR A 138 5.89 -14.06 7.61
CA TYR A 138 5.49 -12.72 8.02
C TYR A 138 5.12 -12.59 9.51
N PRO A 139 4.42 -13.56 10.15
CA PRO A 139 4.15 -13.49 11.59
C PRO A 139 5.41 -13.39 12.45
N ALA A 140 6.47 -14.13 12.12
CA ALA A 140 7.73 -14.06 12.87
C ALA A 140 8.41 -12.70 12.70
N TYR A 141 8.44 -12.17 11.47
CA TYR A 141 8.95 -10.81 11.20
C TYR A 141 8.18 -9.76 12.00
N LEU A 142 6.84 -9.83 12.01
CA LEU A 142 6.00 -8.91 12.77
C LEU A 142 6.32 -8.96 14.27
N SER A 143 6.50 -10.15 14.85
CA SER A 143 6.93 -10.28 16.24
C SER A 143 8.32 -9.68 16.49
N GLN A 144 9.26 -9.79 15.56
CA GLN A 144 10.59 -9.17 15.69
C GLN A 144 10.53 -7.64 15.72
N ILE A 145 9.59 -7.04 14.98
CA ILE A 145 9.38 -5.58 14.97
C ILE A 145 8.38 -5.10 16.03
N GLY A 146 7.98 -5.98 16.95
CA GLY A 146 7.23 -5.61 18.16
C GLY A 146 5.71 -5.80 18.11
N TYR A 147 5.16 -6.47 17.07
CA TYR A 147 3.73 -6.79 17.03
C TYR A 147 3.39 -7.89 18.05
N ASP A 148 2.34 -7.67 18.82
CA ASP A 148 1.79 -8.67 19.75
C ASP A 148 0.76 -9.56 19.05
N LEU A 149 1.22 -10.74 18.61
CA LEU A 149 0.38 -11.77 18.00
C LEU A 149 0.02 -12.91 18.97
N SER A 150 0.14 -12.68 20.28
CA SER A 150 -0.19 -13.67 21.32
C SER A 150 -1.71 -13.91 21.41
N GLU A 151 -2.09 -15.08 21.95
CA GLU A 151 -3.50 -15.38 22.22
C GLU A 151 -4.03 -14.49 23.35
N ARG A 152 -5.19 -13.87 23.12
CA ARG A 152 -5.91 -13.07 24.10
C ARG A 152 -7.14 -13.81 24.57
N LYS A 153 -7.47 -13.62 25.84
CA LYS A 153 -8.66 -14.22 26.44
C LYS A 153 -9.92 -13.73 25.72
N GLY A 154 -10.64 -14.64 25.08
CA GLY A 154 -11.86 -14.34 24.33
C GLY A 154 -11.69 -14.34 22.81
N ASP A 155 -10.47 -14.58 22.31
CA ASP A 155 -10.27 -14.83 20.89
C ASP A 155 -11.08 -16.04 20.44
N LYS A 156 -11.78 -15.90 19.31
CA LYS A 156 -12.51 -16.98 18.66
C LYS A 156 -11.89 -17.20 17.29
N ALA A 157 -11.46 -18.43 17.02
CA ALA A 157 -11.09 -18.83 15.68
C ALA A 157 -12.30 -18.67 14.74
N ALA A 158 -12.10 -17.94 13.65
CA ALA A 158 -13.10 -17.82 12.59
C ALA A 158 -12.86 -18.95 11.58
N ASP A 159 -13.93 -19.60 11.13
CA ASP A 159 -13.81 -20.50 9.97
C ASP A 159 -13.51 -19.67 8.71
N VAL A 160 -14.17 -18.52 8.61
CA VAL A 160 -14.05 -17.61 7.47
C VAL A 160 -13.87 -16.18 7.98
N LEU A 161 -12.82 -15.51 7.51
CA LEU A 161 -12.62 -14.08 7.71
C LEU A 161 -12.84 -13.33 6.40
N PHE A 162 -13.70 -12.32 6.43
CA PHE A 162 -13.72 -11.26 5.43
C PHE A 162 -13.20 -9.98 6.07
N TYR A 163 -12.28 -9.30 5.39
CA TYR A 163 -11.77 -8.00 5.79
C TYR A 163 -12.00 -6.97 4.67
N GLY A 164 -12.65 -5.86 5.02
CA GLY A 164 -12.97 -4.77 4.10
C GLY A 164 -14.36 -4.19 4.34
N ASP A 165 -14.75 -3.21 3.53
CA ASP A 165 -16.07 -2.58 3.62
C ASP A 165 -17.19 -3.57 3.24
N PRO A 166 -18.08 -3.97 4.17
CA PRO A 166 -19.15 -4.92 3.88
C PRO A 166 -20.38 -4.28 3.24
N ASN A 167 -20.42 -2.96 3.06
CA ASN A 167 -21.66 -2.23 2.86
C ASN A 167 -22.25 -2.28 1.44
N CYS A 168 -21.58 -2.89 0.47
CA CYS A 168 -22.17 -3.11 -0.86
C CYS A 168 -23.07 -4.36 -0.89
N GLU A 169 -24.14 -4.30 -1.67
CA GLU A 169 -25.16 -5.36 -1.74
C GLU A 169 -24.56 -6.72 -2.12
N ARG A 170 -23.58 -6.74 -3.02
CA ARG A 170 -22.85 -7.96 -3.41
C ARG A 170 -22.16 -8.62 -2.22
N ARG A 171 -21.36 -7.87 -1.46
CA ARG A 171 -20.65 -8.37 -0.28
C ARG A 171 -21.63 -8.84 0.79
N LYS A 172 -22.70 -8.08 1.05
CA LYS A 172 -23.76 -8.49 1.99
C LYS A 172 -24.37 -9.83 1.61
N ALA A 173 -24.73 -10.01 0.33
CA ALA A 173 -25.35 -11.25 -0.14
C ALA A 173 -24.43 -12.47 0.08
N TYR A 174 -23.15 -12.37 -0.33
CA TYR A 174 -22.19 -13.46 -0.11
C TYR A 174 -21.94 -13.74 1.37
N LEU A 175 -21.74 -12.69 2.18
CA LEU A 175 -21.49 -12.85 3.61
C LEU A 175 -22.70 -13.44 4.34
N GLN A 176 -23.92 -13.08 3.95
CA GLN A 176 -25.15 -13.66 4.50
C GLN A 176 -25.27 -15.15 4.16
N GLU A 177 -24.92 -15.55 2.93
CA GLU A 177 -24.94 -16.96 2.55
C GLU A 177 -23.89 -17.76 3.32
N LEU A 178 -22.65 -17.26 3.39
CA LEU A 178 -21.57 -17.94 4.13
C LEU A 178 -21.88 -18.13 5.62
N LYS A 179 -22.54 -17.15 6.24
CA LYS A 179 -22.98 -17.21 7.65
C LYS A 179 -23.97 -18.33 7.95
N LYS A 180 -24.63 -18.90 6.94
CA LYS A 180 -25.51 -20.06 7.11
C LYS A 180 -24.73 -21.36 7.33
N HIS A 181 -23.48 -21.41 6.88
CA HIS A 181 -22.67 -22.64 6.83
C HIS A 181 -21.42 -22.58 7.70
N PHE A 182 -20.91 -21.38 8.01
CA PHE A 182 -19.63 -21.17 8.69
C PHE A 182 -19.70 -20.10 9.78
N ASN A 183 -18.77 -20.16 10.74
CA ASN A 183 -18.51 -19.04 11.66
C ASN A 183 -17.74 -17.93 10.94
N VAL A 184 -18.48 -17.00 10.32
CA VAL A 184 -17.93 -15.88 9.53
C VAL A 184 -17.69 -14.65 10.42
N THR A 185 -16.44 -14.21 10.46
CA THR A 185 -16.06 -12.92 11.05
C THR A 185 -15.90 -11.87 9.95
N VAL A 186 -16.51 -10.70 10.16
CA VAL A 186 -16.36 -9.53 9.28
C VAL A 186 -15.54 -8.48 10.03
N ALA A 187 -14.35 -8.18 9.52
CA ALA A 187 -13.48 -7.13 10.01
C ALA A 187 -13.63 -5.89 9.13
N SER A 188 -14.08 -4.78 9.71
CA SER A 188 -14.14 -3.47 9.06
C SER A 188 -13.40 -2.48 9.95
N GLU A 189 -12.57 -1.62 9.38
CA GLU A 189 -11.78 -0.63 10.14
C GLU A 189 -10.86 -1.24 11.23
N VAL A 190 -10.35 -2.45 10.99
CA VAL A 190 -9.40 -3.13 11.89
C VAL A 190 -8.03 -3.19 11.23
N PHE A 191 -6.97 -2.81 11.95
CA PHE A 191 -5.62 -2.67 11.42
C PHE A 191 -4.56 -3.20 12.40
N GLY A 192 -3.29 -3.24 11.96
CA GLY A 192 -2.15 -3.63 12.78
C GLY A 192 -2.27 -5.04 13.37
N ASP A 193 -1.73 -5.23 14.57
CA ASP A 193 -1.69 -6.48 15.33
C ASP A 193 -3.02 -7.22 15.33
N ARG A 194 -4.12 -6.48 15.49
CA ARG A 194 -5.46 -7.06 15.57
C ARG A 194 -5.88 -7.67 14.24
N LEU A 195 -5.70 -6.97 13.11
CA LEU A 195 -6.04 -7.50 11.80
C LEU A 195 -5.16 -8.69 11.44
N THR A 196 -3.84 -8.55 11.63
CA THR A 196 -2.87 -9.62 11.35
C THR A 196 -3.22 -10.88 12.15
N LYS A 197 -3.56 -10.72 13.43
CA LYS A 197 -3.96 -11.83 14.26
C LYS A 197 -5.26 -12.48 13.77
N MET A 198 -6.27 -11.69 13.39
CA MET A 198 -7.49 -12.23 12.80
C MET A 198 -7.20 -13.04 11.53
N VAL A 199 -6.30 -12.57 10.67
CA VAL A 199 -5.85 -13.28 9.45
C VAL A 199 -5.14 -14.59 9.81
N LYS A 200 -4.20 -14.55 10.78
CA LYS A 200 -3.46 -15.72 11.26
C LYS A 200 -4.37 -16.79 11.86
N ASP A 201 -5.39 -16.38 12.61
CA ASP A 201 -6.27 -17.28 13.35
C ASP A 201 -7.44 -17.80 12.49
N ALA A 202 -7.69 -17.18 11.33
CA ALA A 202 -8.74 -17.61 10.41
C ALA A 202 -8.31 -18.86 9.65
N ARG A 203 -9.23 -19.82 9.49
CA ARG A 203 -8.96 -21.02 8.67
C ARG A 203 -8.92 -20.67 7.19
N VAL A 204 -9.78 -19.74 6.76
CA VAL A 204 -9.83 -19.19 5.40
C VAL A 204 -10.07 -17.70 5.47
N VAL A 205 -9.28 -16.92 4.73
CA VAL A 205 -9.56 -15.51 4.44
C VAL A 205 -10.16 -15.42 3.04
N ILE A 206 -11.29 -14.73 2.91
CA ILE A 206 -11.95 -14.55 1.62
C ILE A 206 -11.79 -13.10 1.15
N ASN A 207 -11.43 -12.95 -0.13
CA ASN A 207 -11.49 -11.68 -0.82
C ASN A 207 -12.79 -11.64 -1.65
N ILE A 208 -13.68 -10.70 -1.33
CA ILE A 208 -14.89 -10.43 -2.11
C ILE A 208 -14.73 -9.05 -2.74
N HIS A 209 -14.55 -9.02 -4.05
CA HIS A 209 -14.41 -7.76 -4.78
C HIS A 209 -15.69 -6.92 -4.71
N TYR A 210 -15.50 -5.59 -4.70
CA TYR A 210 -16.60 -4.64 -4.67
C TYR A 210 -17.37 -4.61 -5.99
N TYR A 211 -16.66 -4.75 -7.11
CA TYR A 211 -17.21 -4.75 -8.48
C TYR A 211 -17.24 -6.16 -9.07
N GLU A 212 -18.17 -6.39 -9.98
CA GLU A 212 -18.34 -7.68 -10.67
C GLU A 212 -17.20 -7.98 -11.64
N ASP A 213 -16.67 -6.94 -12.30
CA ASP A 213 -15.59 -7.05 -13.29
C ASP A 213 -14.19 -6.82 -12.70
N ALA A 214 -14.03 -6.84 -11.38
CA ALA A 214 -12.71 -6.78 -10.78
C ALA A 214 -11.95 -8.08 -11.12
N ALA A 215 -10.84 -7.95 -11.83
CA ALA A 215 -10.00 -9.09 -12.16
C ALA A 215 -9.50 -9.77 -10.87
N GLY A 216 -9.57 -11.10 -10.82
CA GLY A 216 -9.16 -11.91 -9.66
C GLY A 216 -7.65 -11.97 -9.41
N ASP A 217 -6.89 -10.99 -9.89
CA ASP A 217 -5.42 -10.96 -9.85
C ASP A 217 -4.87 -10.50 -8.47
N ASP A 218 -5.76 -10.11 -7.52
CA ASP A 218 -5.38 -9.34 -6.32
C ASP A 218 -5.55 -10.08 -4.99
N ALA A 219 -5.64 -11.41 -5.01
CA ALA A 219 -5.66 -12.19 -3.78
C ALA A 219 -4.23 -12.40 -3.23
N PHE A 220 -3.64 -11.36 -2.66
CA PHE A 220 -2.47 -11.51 -1.79
C PHE A 220 -2.95 -11.74 -0.35
N VAL A 221 -3.01 -13.02 0.03
CA VAL A 221 -3.05 -13.47 1.43
C VAL A 221 -1.82 -14.33 1.68
#